data_AF-A0A7W0PNX5-F1
#
_entry.id   AF-A0A7W0PNX5-F1
#
_cell.length_a   1.000
_cell.length_b   1.000
_cell.length_c   1.000
_cell.angle_alpha   90.00
_cell.angle_beta   90.00
_cell.angle_gamma   90.00
#
_symmetry.space_group_name_H-M   'P 1'
#
loop_
_entity.id
_entity.type
_entity.pdbx_description
1 polymer ?
#
loop_
_entity_poly.entity_id
_entity_poly.type
_entity_poly.pdbx_seq_one_letter_code
_entity_poly.pdbx_strand_id
1 'polypeptide(L)'
;LPFLIAAGSIENGPLDETHPRFDDVRVAAGLLKDRIRHLTEAPDLMSYFLAADLEPYDAALLVPKKVEPGAALGMLKAFREVLPEIDLASHDATEARLRALADELGVKAGQLFMPIRVAATGRTQSPGLFDTLAAIGQDRVATRLDRAITLLDGA
;
A
#
# COMPACT_ATOMS: atom_id res chain seq x y z
N LEU A 1 -11.39 -19.94 -3.24
CA LEU A 1 -10.00 -19.97 -2.73
C LEU A 1 -10.00 -20.41 -1.28
N PRO A 2 -9.89 -21.73 -0.99
CA PRO A 2 -10.09 -22.26 0.36
C PRO A 2 -9.14 -21.65 1.40
N PHE A 3 -7.92 -21.29 1.01
CA PHE A 3 -6.94 -20.66 1.91
C PHE A 3 -7.33 -19.24 2.34
N LEU A 4 -7.91 -18.43 1.44
CA LEU A 4 -8.39 -17.08 1.79
C LEU A 4 -9.60 -17.14 2.73
N ILE A 5 -10.51 -18.09 2.50
CA ILE A 5 -11.68 -18.32 3.37
C ILE A 5 -11.21 -18.81 4.75
N ALA A 6 -10.30 -19.79 4.79
CA ALA A 6 -9.77 -20.33 6.04
C ALA A 6 -9.01 -19.27 6.88
N ALA A 7 -8.38 -18.30 6.22
CA ALA A 7 -7.72 -17.16 6.87
C ALA A 7 -8.67 -16.01 7.21
N GLY A 8 -9.97 -16.12 6.90
CA GLY A 8 -10.95 -15.05 7.12
C GLY A 8 -10.74 -13.82 6.23
N SER A 9 -9.94 -13.93 5.16
CA SER A 9 -9.65 -12.81 4.25
C SER A 9 -10.83 -12.47 3.33
N ILE A 10 -11.73 -13.43 3.08
CA ILE A 10 -12.98 -13.28 2.34
C ILE A 10 -14.07 -14.15 2.97
N GLU A 11 -15.33 -13.83 2.66
CA GLU A 11 -16.50 -14.60 3.08
C GLU A 11 -16.50 -16.02 2.48
N ASN A 12 -17.19 -16.95 3.16
CA ASN A 12 -17.36 -18.31 2.64
C ASN A 12 -18.38 -18.32 1.49
N GLY A 13 -18.06 -19.01 0.40
CA GLY A 13 -18.90 -19.09 -0.79
C GLY A 13 -18.10 -19.22 -2.09
N PRO A 14 -18.79 -19.33 -3.24
CA PRO A 14 -18.13 -19.23 -4.54
C PRO A 14 -17.56 -17.82 -4.73
N LEU A 15 -16.33 -17.76 -5.25
CA LEU A 15 -15.70 -16.50 -5.66
C LEU A 15 -15.94 -16.31 -7.17
N ASP A 16 -17.12 -15.82 -7.51
CA ASP A 16 -17.53 -15.42 -8.86
C ASP A 16 -17.91 -13.92 -8.88
N GLU A 17 -18.33 -13.41 -10.04
CA GLU A 17 -18.67 -11.98 -10.24
C GLU A 17 -19.76 -11.44 -9.30
N THR A 18 -20.51 -12.31 -8.61
CA THR A 18 -21.52 -11.91 -7.63
C THR A 18 -20.95 -11.70 -6.23
N HIS A 19 -19.74 -12.18 -5.97
CA HIS A 19 -19.08 -12.07 -4.67
C HIS A 19 -18.58 -10.63 -4.43
N PRO A 20 -18.84 -10.01 -3.26
CA PRO A 20 -18.49 -8.60 -3.01
C PRO A 20 -16.98 -8.32 -3.10
N ARG A 21 -16.15 -9.34 -2.85
CA ARG A 21 -14.69 -9.30 -2.95
C ARG A 21 -14.10 -9.81 -4.27
N PHE A 22 -14.93 -10.10 -5.28
CA PHE A 22 -14.45 -10.70 -6.52
C PHE A 22 -13.37 -9.86 -7.19
N ASP A 23 -13.65 -8.57 -7.38
CA ASP A 23 -12.71 -7.65 -8.03
C ASP A 23 -11.46 -7.42 -7.20
N ASP A 24 -11.59 -7.23 -5.88
CA ASP A 24 -10.45 -7.08 -4.96
C ASP A 24 -9.48 -8.27 -5.10
N VAL A 25 -10.02 -9.50 -5.06
CA VAL A 25 -9.20 -10.71 -5.16
C VAL A 25 -8.63 -10.89 -6.56
N ARG A 26 -9.41 -10.60 -7.61
CA ARG A 26 -8.95 -10.69 -9.00
C ARG A 26 -7.79 -9.73 -9.27
N VAL A 27 -7.89 -8.48 -8.80
CA VAL A 27 -6.84 -7.47 -8.92
C VAL A 27 -5.60 -7.88 -8.12
N ALA A 28 -5.76 -8.26 -6.86
CA ALA A 28 -4.64 -8.72 -6.02
C ALA A 28 -3.94 -9.94 -6.62
N ALA A 29 -4.69 -10.92 -7.13
CA ALA A 29 -4.14 -12.09 -7.82
C ALA A 29 -3.35 -11.70 -9.07
N GLY A 30 -3.85 -10.75 -9.88
CA GLY A 30 -3.15 -10.23 -11.04
C GLY A 30 -1.76 -9.63 -10.70
N LEU A 31 -1.67 -8.92 -9.58
CA LEU A 31 -0.43 -8.29 -9.11
C LEU A 31 0.55 -9.25 -8.42
N LEU A 32 0.05 -10.37 -7.90
CA LEU A 32 0.81 -11.30 -7.05
C LEU A 32 1.04 -12.67 -7.68
N LYS A 33 0.42 -13.01 -8.82
CA LYS A 33 0.49 -14.35 -9.43
C LYS A 33 1.92 -14.87 -9.60
N ASP A 34 2.86 -14.00 -9.98
CA ASP A 34 4.26 -14.38 -10.22
C ASP A 34 5.07 -14.46 -8.91
N ARG A 35 4.48 -14.03 -7.79
CA ARG A 35 5.06 -14.04 -6.44
C ARG A 35 4.51 -15.18 -5.56
N ILE A 36 3.32 -15.70 -5.88
CA ILE A 36 2.69 -16.82 -5.17
C ILE A 36 3.29 -18.13 -5.69
N ARG A 37 4.07 -18.82 -4.85
CA ARG A 37 4.63 -20.14 -5.15
C ARG A 37 3.71 -21.25 -4.68
N HIS A 38 3.07 -21.03 -3.53
CA HIS A 38 2.08 -21.93 -2.94
C HIS A 38 0.80 -21.16 -2.63
N LEU A 39 -0.36 -21.75 -2.91
CA LEU A 39 -1.66 -21.10 -2.63
C LEU A 39 -1.86 -20.78 -1.13
N THR A 40 -1.14 -21.47 -0.25
CA THR A 40 -1.08 -21.19 1.19
C THR A 40 -0.45 -19.84 1.52
N GLU A 41 0.33 -19.24 0.61
CA GLU A 41 0.94 -17.92 0.78
C GLU A 41 -0.03 -16.78 0.42
N ALA A 42 -1.11 -17.09 -0.32
CA ALA A 42 -2.04 -16.08 -0.82
C ALA A 42 -2.66 -15.21 0.29
N PRO A 43 -3.12 -15.74 1.44
CA PRO A 43 -3.67 -14.90 2.50
C PRO A 43 -2.68 -13.84 3.00
N ASP A 44 -1.42 -14.22 3.22
CA ASP A 44 -0.39 -13.27 3.65
C ASP A 44 -0.08 -12.25 2.57
N LEU A 45 0.20 -12.71 1.35
CA LEU A 45 0.60 -11.83 0.24
C LEU A 45 -0.51 -10.86 -0.17
N MET A 46 -1.78 -11.25 -0.04
CA MET A 46 -2.95 -10.44 -0.36
C MET A 46 -3.47 -9.60 0.81
N SER A 47 -2.96 -9.80 2.03
CA SER A 47 -3.49 -9.22 3.27
C SER A 47 -3.73 -7.71 3.16
N TYR A 48 -2.74 -6.94 2.69
CA TYR A 48 -2.84 -5.48 2.59
C TYR A 48 -3.78 -5.00 1.47
N PHE A 49 -4.20 -5.86 0.53
CA PHE A 49 -5.25 -5.54 -0.44
C PHE A 49 -6.66 -5.81 0.10
N LEU A 50 -6.82 -6.84 0.94
CA LEU A 50 -8.14 -7.32 1.37
C LEU A 50 -8.56 -6.79 2.74
N ALA A 51 -7.61 -6.59 3.64
CA ALA A 51 -7.89 -6.06 4.97
C ALA A 51 -8.26 -4.56 4.91
N ALA A 52 -9.18 -4.14 5.77
CA ALA A 52 -9.45 -2.72 5.98
C ALA A 52 -8.19 -2.03 6.53
N ASP A 53 -7.61 -2.66 7.56
CA ASP A 53 -6.48 -2.15 8.32
C ASP A 53 -5.25 -3.06 8.19
N LEU A 54 -4.08 -2.50 8.48
CA LEU A 54 -2.82 -3.24 8.51
C LEU A 54 -2.57 -3.80 9.90
N GLU A 55 -1.96 -4.99 9.96
CA GLU A 55 -1.34 -5.49 11.18
C GLU A 55 -0.29 -4.49 11.69
N PRO A 56 -0.07 -4.38 13.02
CA PRO A 56 0.96 -3.52 13.57
C PRO A 56 2.34 -3.81 12.97
N TYR A 57 3.07 -2.76 12.63
CA TYR A 57 4.42 -2.85 12.08
C TYR A 57 5.34 -1.82 12.74
N ASP A 58 6.64 -2.07 12.70
CA ASP A 58 7.66 -1.20 13.30
C ASP A 58 7.74 0.13 12.53
N ALA A 59 7.63 1.25 13.26
CA ALA A 59 7.78 2.60 12.73
C ALA A 59 9.10 2.80 11.97
N ALA A 60 10.17 2.09 12.37
CA ALA A 60 11.46 2.14 11.70
C ALA A 60 11.40 1.69 10.24
N LEU A 61 10.41 0.88 9.85
CA LEU A 61 10.21 0.50 8.45
C LEU A 61 9.83 1.70 7.57
N LEU A 62 9.20 2.73 8.14
CA LEU A 62 8.86 3.96 7.42
C LEU A 62 10.08 4.81 7.10
N VAL A 63 11.25 4.53 7.69
CA VAL A 63 12.44 5.38 7.55
C VAL A 63 13.40 4.80 6.50
N PRO A 64 13.59 5.45 5.33
CA PRO A 64 14.54 4.97 4.34
C PRO A 64 15.97 4.95 4.87
N LYS A 65 16.79 4.08 4.29
CA LYS A 65 18.24 4.09 4.55
C LYS A 65 18.81 5.48 4.27
N LYS A 66 19.60 6.01 5.23
CA LYS A 66 20.24 7.34 5.15
C LYS A 66 19.24 8.50 5.07
N VAL A 67 18.05 8.34 5.66
CA VAL A 67 17.06 9.39 5.83
C VAL A 67 16.75 9.46 7.32
N GLU A 68 16.66 10.67 7.87
CA GLU A 68 16.30 10.87 9.27
C GLU A 68 14.78 10.69 9.46
N PRO A 69 14.30 10.19 10.62
CA PRO A 69 12.88 9.98 10.87
C PRO A 69 12.01 11.22 10.60
N GLY A 70 12.47 12.40 11.00
CA GLY A 70 11.76 13.67 10.75
C GLY A 70 11.60 14.01 9.27
N ALA A 71 12.56 13.62 8.42
CA ALA A 71 12.45 13.80 6.98
C ALA A 71 11.45 12.81 6.36
N ALA A 72 11.45 11.55 6.82
CA ALA A 72 10.45 10.56 6.40
C ALA A 72 9.02 10.98 6.82
N LEU A 73 8.88 11.54 8.02
CA LEU A 73 7.60 12.11 8.49
C LEU A 73 7.15 13.28 7.60
N GLY A 74 8.06 14.19 7.25
CA GLY A 74 7.77 15.28 6.31
C GLY A 74 7.32 14.79 4.93
N MET A 75 7.97 13.75 4.40
CA MET A 75 7.57 13.12 3.13
C MET A 75 6.16 12.54 3.19
N LEU A 76 5.80 11.83 4.27
CA LEU A 76 4.46 11.25 4.43
C LEU A 76 3.39 12.35 4.57
N LYS A 77 3.67 13.41 5.33
CA LYS A 77 2.76 14.58 5.46
C LYS A 77 2.55 15.26 4.12
N ALA A 78 3.62 15.50 3.35
CA ALA A 78 3.52 16.09 2.02
C ALA A 78 2.74 15.20 1.03
N PHE A 79 2.96 13.88 1.06
CA PHE A 79 2.14 12.96 0.26
C PHE A 79 0.66 13.02 0.67
N ARG A 80 0.37 13.11 1.97
CA ARG A 80 -1.00 13.19 2.49
C ARG A 80 -1.74 14.43 2.02
N GLU A 81 -1.04 15.56 1.89
CA GLU A 81 -1.58 16.83 1.41
C GLU A 81 -1.98 16.76 -0.06
N VAL A 82 -1.15 16.10 -0.90
CA VAL A 82 -1.38 16.06 -2.36
C VAL A 82 -2.23 14.87 -2.79
N LEU A 83 -2.41 13.86 -1.93
CA LEU A 83 -3.20 12.66 -2.23
C LEU A 83 -4.62 12.95 -2.78
N PRO A 84 -5.37 13.95 -2.28
CA PRO A 84 -6.69 14.28 -2.84
C PRO A 84 -6.66 14.76 -4.30
N GLU A 85 -5.52 15.20 -4.79
CA GLU A 85 -5.31 15.69 -6.17
C GLU A 85 -4.89 14.56 -7.12
N ILE A 86 -4.58 13.37 -6.60
CA ILE A 86 -4.06 12.25 -7.36
C ILE A 86 -5.19 11.26 -7.67
N ASP A 87 -5.43 11.01 -8.96
CA ASP A 87 -6.20 9.85 -9.37
C ASP A 87 -5.34 8.59 -9.32
N LEU A 88 -5.47 7.82 -8.23
CA LEU A 88 -4.74 6.56 -8.05
C LEU A 88 -5.11 5.50 -9.10
N ALA A 89 -6.23 5.60 -9.82
CA ALA A 89 -6.56 4.66 -10.88
C ALA A 89 -5.66 4.85 -12.12
N SER A 90 -5.02 6.02 -12.25
CA SER A 90 -4.10 6.33 -13.34
C SER A 90 -2.65 6.11 -12.89
N HIS A 91 -2.05 5.01 -13.36
CA HIS A 91 -0.64 4.68 -13.10
C HIS A 91 0.29 5.84 -13.44
N ASP A 92 0.22 6.33 -14.68
CA ASP A 92 1.16 7.33 -15.21
C ASP A 92 0.98 8.69 -14.53
N ALA A 93 -0.27 9.09 -14.23
CA ALA A 93 -0.53 10.34 -13.51
C ALA A 93 -0.04 10.27 -12.06
N THR A 94 -0.27 9.14 -11.39
CA THR A 94 0.23 8.89 -10.03
C THR A 94 1.75 8.91 -10.00
N GLU A 95 2.41 8.21 -10.92
CA GLU A 95 3.86 8.18 -11.02
C GLU A 95 4.43 9.59 -11.25
N ALA A 96 3.89 10.31 -12.24
CA ALA A 96 4.35 11.65 -12.57
C ALA A 96 4.21 12.60 -11.38
N ARG A 97 3.05 12.60 -10.69
CA ARG A 97 2.82 13.48 -9.54
C ARG A 97 3.72 13.16 -8.35
N LEU A 98 3.96 11.87 -8.05
CA LEU A 98 4.84 11.48 -6.96
C LEU A 98 6.31 11.73 -7.26
N ARG A 99 6.73 11.65 -8.53
CA ARG A 99 8.08 12.08 -8.93
C ARG A 99 8.24 13.60 -8.78
N ALA A 100 7.26 14.37 -9.25
CA ALA A 100 7.26 15.82 -9.04
C ALA A 100 7.30 16.20 -7.56
N LEU A 101 6.55 15.49 -6.69
CA LEU A 101 6.61 15.69 -5.25
C LEU A 101 8.01 15.41 -4.68
N ALA A 102 8.70 14.37 -5.16
CA ALA A 102 10.07 14.09 -4.73
C ALA A 102 11.02 15.25 -5.11
N ASP A 103 10.86 15.79 -6.31
CA ASP A 103 11.64 16.93 -6.79
C ASP A 103 11.34 18.21 -5.99
N GLU A 104 10.06 18.50 -5.69
CA GLU A 104 9.60 19.60 -4.83
C GLU A 104 10.22 19.53 -3.42
N LEU A 105 10.33 18.33 -2.87
CA LEU A 105 10.93 18.07 -1.56
C LEU A 105 12.47 18.01 -1.60
N GLY A 106 13.09 18.02 -2.78
CA GLY A 106 14.55 17.90 -2.94
C GLY A 106 15.10 16.51 -2.56
N VAL A 107 14.29 15.45 -2.70
CA VAL A 107 14.66 14.08 -2.31
C VAL A 107 14.62 13.14 -3.51
N LYS A 108 15.34 12.01 -3.45
CA LYS A 108 15.27 11.03 -4.52
C LYS A 108 13.89 10.37 -4.51
N ALA A 109 13.30 10.11 -5.68
CA ALA A 109 12.03 9.40 -5.80
C ALA A 109 11.97 8.11 -4.97
N GLY A 110 13.04 7.29 -4.98
CA GLY A 110 13.12 6.08 -4.16
C GLY A 110 13.06 6.31 -2.65
N GLN A 111 13.52 7.47 -2.15
CA GLN A 111 13.42 7.85 -0.74
C GLN A 111 11.99 8.24 -0.37
N LEU A 112 11.23 8.86 -1.28
CA LEU A 112 9.80 9.16 -1.07
C LEU A 112 8.92 7.92 -1.25
N PHE A 113 9.22 7.05 -2.21
CA PHE A 113 8.36 5.90 -2.54
C PHE A 113 8.38 4.81 -1.46
N MET A 114 9.53 4.64 -0.79
CA MET A 114 9.66 3.64 0.27
C MET A 114 8.72 3.88 1.47
N PRO A 115 8.67 5.07 2.11
CA PRO A 115 7.77 5.33 3.22
C PRO A 115 6.31 5.24 2.78
N ILE A 116 5.96 5.70 1.57
CA ILE A 116 4.60 5.58 1.02
C ILE A 116 4.21 4.10 0.89
N ARG A 117 5.11 3.24 0.37
CA ARG A 117 4.86 1.79 0.29
C ARG A 117 4.57 1.21 1.66
N VAL A 118 5.40 1.52 2.64
CA VAL A 118 5.26 0.97 4.00
C VAL A 118 3.99 1.50 4.65
N ALA A 119 3.67 2.79 4.51
CA ALA A 119 2.43 3.34 5.01
C ALA A 119 1.20 2.65 4.40
N ALA A 120 1.23 2.35 3.09
CA ALA A 120 0.11 1.71 2.41
C ALA A 120 0.01 0.20 2.69
N THR A 121 1.11 -0.50 2.97
CA THR A 121 1.15 -1.98 2.98
C THR A 121 1.68 -2.62 4.27
N GLY A 122 2.30 -1.84 5.15
CA GLY A 122 3.07 -2.34 6.30
C GLY A 122 4.36 -3.06 5.92
N ARG A 123 4.75 -3.05 4.64
CA ARG A 123 5.88 -3.84 4.09
C ARG A 123 6.83 -2.96 3.28
N THR A 124 8.12 -3.27 3.35
CA THR A 124 9.15 -2.59 2.54
C THR A 124 9.17 -3.06 1.07
N GLN A 125 8.49 -4.18 0.80
CA GLN A 125 8.37 -4.79 -0.52
C GLN A 125 6.90 -5.07 -0.85
N SER A 126 6.53 -4.75 -2.08
CA SER A 126 5.21 -4.93 -2.68
C SER A 126 5.39 -5.20 -4.18
N PRO A 127 4.31 -5.48 -4.95
CA PRO A 127 4.26 -5.20 -6.38
C PRO A 127 4.62 -3.73 -6.70
N GLY A 128 4.50 -3.33 -7.97
CA GLY A 128 4.68 -1.93 -8.38
C GLY A 128 3.93 -0.98 -7.44
N LEU A 129 4.59 0.09 -6.98
CA LEU A 129 4.01 0.96 -5.95
C LEU A 129 2.68 1.55 -6.43
N PHE A 130 2.65 2.06 -7.67
CA PHE A 130 1.48 2.75 -8.21
C PHE A 130 0.31 1.77 -8.41
N ASP A 131 0.57 0.58 -8.97
CA ASP A 131 -0.45 -0.48 -9.06
C ASP A 131 -0.96 -0.92 -7.68
N THR A 132 -0.07 -0.95 -6.69
CA THR A 132 -0.43 -1.29 -5.31
C THR A 132 -1.35 -0.23 -4.70
N LEU A 133 -1.04 1.06 -4.88
CA LEU A 133 -1.88 2.16 -4.42
C LEU A 133 -3.24 2.17 -5.13
N ALA A 134 -3.27 1.94 -6.45
CA ALA A 134 -4.48 1.82 -7.24
C ALA A 134 -5.41 0.72 -6.71
N ALA A 135 -4.85 -0.48 -6.47
CA ALA A 135 -5.59 -1.63 -5.96
C ALA A 135 -6.07 -1.47 -4.51
N ILE A 136 -5.34 -0.71 -3.67
CA ILE A 136 -5.80 -0.38 -2.31
C ILE A 136 -6.91 0.69 -2.38
N GLY A 137 -6.79 1.67 -3.26
CA GLY A 137 -7.74 2.76 -3.41
C GLY A 137 -7.51 3.91 -2.42
N GLN A 138 -7.96 5.09 -2.82
CA GLN A 138 -7.59 6.38 -2.21
C GLN A 138 -7.98 6.49 -0.74
N ASP A 139 -9.20 6.13 -0.36
CA ASP A 139 -9.69 6.28 1.02
C ASP A 139 -8.90 5.40 2.01
N ARG A 140 -8.60 4.16 1.60
CA ARG A 140 -7.78 3.24 2.41
C ARG A 140 -6.33 3.70 2.48
N VAL A 141 -5.76 4.19 1.37
CA VAL A 141 -4.41 4.78 1.37
C VAL A 141 -4.35 5.98 2.32
N ALA A 142 -5.33 6.90 2.26
CA ALA A 142 -5.38 8.07 3.13
C ALA A 142 -5.46 7.68 4.62
N THR A 143 -6.35 6.75 4.95
CA THR A 143 -6.52 6.26 6.34
C THR A 143 -5.24 5.61 6.87
N ARG A 144 -4.59 4.78 6.07
CA ARG A 144 -3.33 4.11 6.46
C ARG A 144 -2.17 5.10 6.57
N LEU A 145 -2.15 6.11 5.70
CA LEU A 145 -1.17 7.19 5.75
C LEU A 145 -1.29 8.04 7.02
N ASP A 146 -2.51 8.40 7.43
CA ASP A 146 -2.77 9.14 8.68
C ASP A 146 -2.28 8.34 9.91
N ARG A 147 -2.47 7.02 9.90
CA ARG A 147 -1.94 6.12 10.94
C ARG A 147 -0.42 6.04 10.92
N ALA A 148 0.19 5.93 9.74
CA ALA A 148 1.65 5.89 9.60
C ALA A 148 2.30 7.20 10.08
N ILE A 149 1.68 8.34 9.78
CA ILE A 149 2.12 9.66 10.28
C ILE A 149 2.06 9.68 11.81
N THR A 150 0.94 9.26 12.40
CA THR A 150 0.77 9.19 13.86
C THR A 150 1.80 8.27 14.51
N LEU A 151 2.03 7.10 13.91
CA LEU A 151 2.98 6.10 14.40
C LEU A 151 4.42 6.65 14.39
N LEU A 152 4.82 7.38 13.35
CA LEU A 152 6.18 7.92 13.22
C LEU A 152 6.40 9.20 14.04
N ASP A 153 5.35 10.00 14.27
CA ASP A 153 5.40 11.21 15.11
C ASP A 153 5.52 10.88 16.61
N GLY A 154 4.99 9.72 17.03
CA GLY A 154 5.09 9.23 18.41
C GLY A 154 6.27 8.30 18.70
N ALA A 155 7.13 8.03 17.71
CA ALA A 155 8.28 7.12 17.80
C ALA A 155 9.57 7.79 18.30
#